data_AF-A0AAE4HRE3-F1
#
_entry.id   AF-A0AAE4HRE3-F1
#
_cell.length_a   1.000
_cell.length_b   1.000
_cell.length_c   1.000
_cell.angle_alpha   90.00
_cell.angle_beta   90.00
_cell.angle_gamma   90.00
#
_symmetry.space_group_name_H-M   'P 1'
#
loop_
_entity.id
_entity.type
_entity.pdbx_description
1 polymer ?
#
loop_
_entity_poly.entity_id
_entity_poly.type
_entity_poly.pdbx_seq_one_letter_code
_entity_poly.pdbx_strand_id
1 'polypeptide(L)'
;MVYDYDIRPKWILTQWKAFVVNRNHLKEGNTAGYARLLFTALKELPKEDVLILSEKYYETEQGANFSYMHNGYRTYIPITDKVLADRRGISVLEYRKIRSKSEAKLQTIINRLRKEFIEIDADELEEYILGVGTIYLKDYQIIEGKRADPDSYIFTQDRSKAKRFKQDSTQGRQLKMYLRLKKMEPRDEYIKFIDIWFD
;
A
#
# COMPACT_ATOMS: atom_id res chain seq x y z
N MET A 1 2.63 -6.26 -4.56
CA MET A 1 1.69 -5.68 -3.58
C MET A 1 0.24 -5.79 -4.04
N VAL A 2 -0.57 -6.66 -3.42
CA VAL A 2 -2.05 -6.55 -3.56
C VAL A 2 -2.57 -5.86 -2.31
N TYR A 3 -2.76 -4.55 -2.42
CA TYR A 3 -3.51 -3.81 -1.43
C TYR A 3 -4.99 -4.20 -1.60
N ASP A 4 -5.44 -5.29 -1.00
CA ASP A 4 -6.87 -5.71 -1.02
C ASP A 4 -7.65 -5.25 0.22
N TYR A 5 -6.96 -4.72 1.23
CA TYR A 5 -7.59 -4.17 2.42
C TYR A 5 -7.67 -2.64 2.35
N ASP A 6 -8.79 -2.09 2.80
CA ASP A 6 -8.90 -0.66 3.11
C ASP A 6 -7.85 -0.30 4.17
N ILE A 7 -6.75 0.31 3.70
CA ILE A 7 -5.69 0.80 4.55
C ILE A 7 -6.25 1.95 5.37
N ARG A 8 -6.43 1.73 6.66
CA ARG A 8 -6.86 2.77 7.60
C ARG A 8 -5.70 3.76 7.78
N PRO A 9 -5.83 5.06 7.42
CA PRO A 9 -4.76 6.06 7.52
C PRO A 9 -4.21 6.18 8.93
N LYS A 10 -5.08 6.04 9.93
CA LYS A 10 -4.67 6.07 11.34
C LYS A 10 -3.72 4.93 11.68
N TRP A 11 -3.96 3.73 11.14
CA TRP A 11 -3.13 2.56 11.41
C TRP A 11 -1.75 2.67 10.75
N ILE A 12 -1.68 3.23 9.53
CA ILE A 12 -0.40 3.46 8.86
C ILE A 12 0.36 4.62 9.53
N LEU A 13 -0.33 5.65 9.99
CA LEU A 13 0.26 6.77 10.75
C LEU A 13 0.84 6.33 12.09
N THR A 14 0.18 5.41 12.82
CA THR A 14 0.74 4.88 14.09
C THR A 14 2.03 4.08 13.90
N GLN A 15 2.37 3.71 12.67
CA GLN A 15 3.62 3.03 12.33
C GLN A 15 4.70 3.97 11.83
N TRP A 16 4.41 5.25 11.62
CA TRP A 16 5.34 6.20 11.02
C TRP A 16 6.70 6.20 11.73
N LYS A 17 6.73 6.39 13.06
CA LYS A 17 7.99 6.35 13.81
C LYS A 17 8.67 4.98 13.73
N ALA A 18 7.90 3.89 13.78
CA ALA A 18 8.43 2.54 13.63
C ALA A 18 9.09 2.31 12.27
N PHE A 19 8.54 2.88 11.18
CA PHE A 19 9.16 2.80 9.86
C PHE A 19 10.52 3.51 9.80
N VAL A 20 10.64 4.66 10.47
CA VAL A 20 11.91 5.41 10.53
C VAL A 20 12.95 4.70 11.40
N VAL A 21 12.54 4.24 12.59
CA VAL A 21 13.41 3.54 13.54
C VAL A 21 13.90 2.21 12.97
N ASN A 22 12.99 1.42 12.40
CA ASN A 22 13.28 0.09 11.87
C ASN A 22 13.61 0.11 10.36
N ARG A 23 14.03 1.24 9.80
CA ARG A 23 14.25 1.41 8.34
C ARG A 23 15.13 0.31 7.71
N ASN A 24 16.11 -0.19 8.47
CA ASN A 24 17.01 -1.25 8.03
C ASN A 24 16.34 -2.64 7.98
N HIS A 25 15.20 -2.81 8.64
CA HIS A 25 14.44 -4.07 8.77
C HIS A 25 13.12 -4.06 8.00
N LEU A 26 12.82 -3.00 7.25
CA LEU A 26 11.55 -2.88 6.51
C LEU A 26 11.38 -3.92 5.38
N LYS A 27 12.44 -4.62 4.98
CA LYS A 27 12.41 -5.65 3.92
C LYS A 27 11.60 -6.91 4.30
N GLU A 28 11.16 -7.03 5.54
CA GLU A 28 10.37 -8.16 6.01
C GLU A 28 8.86 -7.90 5.86
N GLY A 29 8.22 -8.64 4.95
CA GLY A 29 6.77 -8.63 4.71
C GLY A 29 6.22 -7.31 4.16
N ASN A 30 4.91 -7.10 4.33
CA ASN A 30 4.17 -5.96 3.74
C ASN A 30 4.53 -4.59 4.33
N THR A 31 5.38 -4.55 5.35
CA THR A 31 5.83 -3.33 6.04
C THR A 31 6.45 -2.33 5.06
N ALA A 32 7.15 -2.85 4.05
CA ALA A 32 7.79 -2.02 3.05
C ALA A 32 6.80 -1.27 2.15
N GLY A 33 5.73 -1.93 1.72
CA GLY A 33 4.69 -1.32 0.90
C GLY A 33 3.98 -0.19 1.64
N TYR A 34 3.67 -0.41 2.92
CA TYR A 34 3.07 0.61 3.77
C TYR A 34 4.01 1.79 4.03
N ALA A 35 5.30 1.54 4.28
CA ALA A 35 6.27 2.61 4.44
C ALA A 35 6.39 3.46 3.15
N ARG A 36 6.57 2.83 1.99
CA ARG A 36 6.61 3.51 0.67
C ARG A 36 5.36 4.37 0.46
N LEU A 37 4.18 3.80 0.70
CA LEU A 37 2.90 4.48 0.52
C LEU A 37 2.76 5.70 1.45
N LEU A 38 3.07 5.55 2.73
CA LEU A 38 3.01 6.65 3.69
C LEU A 38 3.98 7.78 3.32
N PHE A 39 5.22 7.45 3.05
CA PHE A 39 6.28 8.42 2.79
C PHE A 39 6.07 9.20 1.48
N THR A 40 5.60 8.54 0.43
CA THR A 40 5.17 9.24 -0.79
C THR A 40 3.95 10.11 -0.53
N ALA A 41 2.97 9.64 0.26
CA ALA A 41 1.79 10.44 0.59
C ALA A 41 2.13 11.69 1.41
N LEU A 42 3.06 11.58 2.35
CA LEU A 42 3.52 12.71 3.17
C LEU A 42 4.26 13.77 2.34
N LYS A 43 4.99 13.38 1.28
CA LYS A 43 5.65 14.32 0.35
C LYS A 43 4.66 15.22 -0.40
N GLU A 44 3.48 14.71 -0.69
CA GLU A 44 2.44 15.45 -1.43
C GLU A 44 1.50 16.25 -0.53
N LEU A 45 1.49 15.94 0.76
CA LEU A 45 0.64 16.59 1.73
C LEU A 45 1.19 18.00 2.05
N PRO A 46 0.33 19.04 2.23
CA PRO A 46 0.81 20.36 2.61
C PRO A 46 1.63 20.32 3.91
N LYS A 47 2.72 21.10 3.99
CA LYS A 47 3.65 21.09 5.14
C LYS A 47 2.94 21.29 6.48
N GLU A 48 1.94 22.17 6.53
CA GLU A 48 1.13 22.40 7.74
C GLU A 48 0.35 21.16 8.19
N ASP A 49 -0.22 20.40 7.24
CA ASP A 49 -0.93 19.16 7.54
C ASP A 49 0.06 18.06 7.97
N VAL A 50 1.25 18.01 7.37
CA VAL A 50 2.33 17.10 7.79
C VAL A 50 2.72 17.37 9.23
N LEU A 51 2.87 18.64 9.62
CA LEU A 51 3.20 19.05 10.99
C LEU A 51 2.12 18.61 12.00
N ILE A 52 0.84 18.83 11.67
CA ILE A 52 -0.28 18.38 12.52
C ILE A 52 -0.23 16.87 12.77
N LEU A 53 0.10 16.11 11.73
CA LEU A 53 0.18 14.65 11.81
C LEU A 53 1.47 14.19 12.51
N SER A 54 2.60 14.87 12.31
CA SER A 54 3.88 14.50 12.95
C SER A 54 3.82 14.68 14.47
N GLU A 55 3.30 15.81 14.94
CA GLU A 55 3.10 16.07 16.37
C GLU A 55 2.26 14.97 17.04
N LYS A 56 1.24 14.48 16.32
CA LYS A 56 0.34 13.47 16.85
C LYS A 56 0.92 12.06 16.80
N TYR A 57 1.48 11.66 15.66
CA TYR A 57 1.76 10.27 15.33
C TYR A 57 3.25 9.91 15.31
N TYR A 58 4.13 10.91 15.13
CA TYR A 58 5.58 10.71 15.01
C TYR A 58 6.35 11.14 16.26
N GLU A 59 6.00 12.26 16.89
CA GLU A 59 6.72 12.80 18.06
C GLU A 59 6.49 12.03 19.37
N THR A 60 5.63 11.01 19.34
CA THR A 60 5.40 10.16 20.51
C THR A 60 6.62 9.27 20.81
N GLU A 61 7.01 9.19 22.08
CA GLU A 61 8.05 8.26 22.55
C GLU A 61 7.46 6.92 23.03
N GLN A 62 6.14 6.81 23.12
CA GLN A 62 5.49 5.65 23.70
C GLN A 62 5.29 4.55 22.66
N GLY A 63 6.24 3.63 22.61
CA GLY A 63 6.16 2.43 21.78
C GLY A 63 5.04 1.48 22.21
N ALA A 64 4.49 0.74 21.23
CA ALA A 64 3.54 -0.34 21.42
C ALA A 64 3.86 -1.51 20.47
N ASN A 65 3.47 -2.72 20.85
CA ASN A 65 3.71 -3.94 20.08
C ASN A 65 5.21 -4.17 19.81
N PHE A 66 5.96 -4.46 20.87
CA PHE A 66 7.37 -4.78 20.77
C PHE A 66 7.58 -6.05 19.93
N SER A 67 8.56 -6.01 19.03
CA SER A 67 8.91 -7.08 18.11
C SER A 67 10.35 -7.48 18.37
N TYR A 68 10.54 -8.68 18.92
CA TYR A 68 11.86 -9.26 19.17
C TYR A 68 12.68 -9.41 17.89
N MET A 69 12.05 -9.64 16.73
CA MET A 69 12.75 -9.78 15.44
C MET A 69 13.52 -8.52 15.01
N HIS A 70 13.13 -7.34 15.50
CA HIS A 70 13.79 -6.07 15.14
C HIS A 70 14.27 -5.31 16.38
N ASN A 71 14.19 -5.94 17.56
CA ASN A 71 14.47 -5.32 18.86
C ASN A 71 13.83 -3.92 19.00
N GLY A 72 12.58 -3.79 18.60
CA GLY A 72 11.93 -2.48 18.46
C GLY A 72 10.41 -2.57 18.40
N TYR A 73 9.74 -1.43 18.47
CA TYR A 73 8.28 -1.35 18.43
C TYR A 73 7.75 -1.32 17.00
N ARG A 74 6.64 -2.02 16.75
CA ARG A 74 5.94 -1.99 15.45
C ARG A 74 5.03 -0.77 15.30
N THR A 75 4.56 -0.21 16.41
CA THR A 75 3.63 0.91 16.43
C THR A 75 3.98 1.85 17.58
N TYR A 76 3.50 3.09 17.52
CA TYR A 76 3.62 4.04 18.62
C TYR A 76 2.24 4.60 18.98
N ILE A 77 2.03 4.83 20.27
CA ILE A 77 0.77 5.35 20.81
C ILE A 77 0.71 6.85 20.53
N PRO A 78 -0.27 7.34 19.74
CA PRO A 78 -0.32 8.75 19.38
C PRO A 78 -0.51 9.67 20.58
N ILE A 79 0.07 10.87 20.52
CA ILE A 79 -0.18 11.89 21.54
C ILE A 79 -1.68 12.24 21.56
N THR A 80 -2.23 12.36 22.78
CA THR A 80 -3.66 12.63 22.97
C THR A 80 -4.04 14.00 22.42
N ASP A 81 -5.26 14.10 21.89
CA ASP A 81 -5.78 15.37 21.35
C ASP A 81 -5.78 16.49 22.39
N LYS A 82 -5.95 16.14 23.68
CA LYS A 82 -5.93 17.10 24.78
C LYS A 82 -4.57 17.78 24.90
N VAL A 83 -3.51 16.98 24.97
CA VAL A 83 -2.13 17.49 25.09
C VAL A 83 -1.78 18.40 23.91
N LEU A 84 -2.17 18.02 22.69
CA LEU A 84 -1.85 18.81 21.49
C LEU A 84 -2.70 20.08 21.38
N ALA A 85 -3.96 20.04 21.82
CA ALA A 85 -4.81 21.22 21.92
C ALA A 85 -4.26 22.22 22.95
N ASP A 86 -3.84 21.72 24.12
CA ASP A 86 -3.24 22.53 25.19
C ASP A 86 -1.93 23.20 24.70
N ARG A 87 -1.05 22.45 24.01
CA ARG A 87 0.19 22.99 23.40
C ARG A 87 -0.06 24.11 22.39
N ARG A 88 -1.19 24.06 21.70
CA ARG A 88 -1.58 25.02 20.64
C ARG A 88 -2.46 26.15 21.15
N GLY A 89 -2.85 26.14 22.43
CA GLY A 89 -3.75 27.15 23.01
C GLY A 89 -5.15 27.16 22.39
N ILE A 90 -5.62 26.01 21.86
CA ILE A 90 -6.94 25.88 21.23
C ILE A 90 -7.81 24.85 21.96
N SER A 91 -9.11 24.87 21.71
CA SER A 91 -9.99 23.83 22.27
C SER A 91 -9.70 22.45 21.66
N VAL A 92 -9.95 21.39 22.44
CA VAL A 92 -9.83 20.00 21.97
C VAL A 92 -10.71 19.75 20.73
N LEU A 93 -11.89 20.37 20.68
CA LEU A 93 -12.80 20.27 19.53
C LEU A 93 -12.17 20.87 18.27
N GLU A 94 -11.52 22.02 18.40
CA GLU A 94 -10.88 22.70 17.28
C GLU A 94 -9.67 21.90 16.77
N TYR A 95 -8.82 21.41 17.68
CA TYR A 95 -7.72 20.53 17.31
C TYR A 95 -8.21 19.28 16.56
N ARG A 96 -9.29 18.65 17.04
CA ARG A 96 -9.91 17.49 16.37
C ARG A 96 -10.36 17.80 14.94
N LYS A 97 -10.92 18.98 14.68
CA LYS A 97 -11.32 19.38 13.32
C LYS A 97 -10.11 19.52 12.40
N ILE A 98 -9.07 20.24 12.86
CA ILE A 98 -7.82 20.43 12.11
C ILE A 98 -7.20 19.08 11.77
N ARG A 99 -6.96 18.25 12.79
CA ARG A 99 -6.42 16.90 12.62
C ARG A 99 -7.24 16.06 11.65
N SER A 100 -8.56 16.03 11.81
CA SER A 100 -9.42 15.19 10.96
C SER A 100 -9.39 15.65 9.50
N LYS A 101 -9.24 16.96 9.24
CA LYS A 101 -9.04 17.50 7.89
C LYS A 101 -7.71 17.04 7.29
N SER A 102 -6.62 17.09 8.05
CA SER A 102 -5.30 16.60 7.61
C SER A 102 -5.31 15.09 7.35
N GLU A 103 -5.96 14.30 8.21
CA GLU A 103 -6.14 12.86 8.02
C GLU A 103 -6.95 12.54 6.74
N ALA A 104 -8.01 13.29 6.45
CA ALA A 104 -8.84 13.09 5.26
C ALA A 104 -8.09 13.43 3.96
N LYS A 105 -7.26 14.48 3.96
CA LYS A 105 -6.38 14.81 2.83
C LYS A 105 -5.37 13.69 2.58
N LEU A 106 -4.70 13.22 3.64
CA LEU A 106 -3.77 12.09 3.54
C LEU A 106 -4.46 10.83 3.00
N GLN A 107 -5.66 10.51 3.49
CA GLN A 107 -6.44 9.38 2.99
C GLN A 107 -6.68 9.45 1.47
N THR A 108 -7.00 10.64 0.98
CA THR A 108 -7.27 10.87 -0.44
C THR A 108 -6.01 10.61 -1.27
N ILE A 109 -4.86 11.12 -0.82
CA ILE A 109 -3.57 10.90 -1.45
C ILE A 109 -3.19 9.41 -1.43
N ILE A 110 -3.29 8.75 -0.26
CA ILE A 110 -3.01 7.32 -0.11
C ILE A 110 -3.87 6.48 -1.06
N ASN A 111 -5.16 6.80 -1.19
CA ASN A 111 -6.07 6.07 -2.08
C ASN A 111 -5.69 6.22 -3.55
N ARG A 112 -5.20 7.40 -3.95
CA ARG A 112 -4.69 7.63 -5.31
C ARG A 112 -3.39 6.87 -5.54
N LEU A 113 -2.39 7.07 -4.68
CA LEU A 113 -1.07 6.42 -4.78
C LEU A 113 -1.16 4.90 -4.76
N ARG A 114 -2.07 4.33 -3.96
CA ARG A 114 -2.34 2.89 -3.96
C ARG A 114 -2.70 2.38 -5.35
N LYS A 115 -3.56 3.10 -6.08
CA LYS A 115 -3.94 2.71 -7.45
C LYS A 115 -2.76 2.81 -8.41
N GLU A 116 -2.01 3.91 -8.33
CA GLU A 116 -0.84 4.15 -9.18
C GLU A 116 0.28 3.12 -8.96
N PHE A 117 0.60 2.80 -7.70
CA PHE A 117 1.61 1.77 -7.40
C PHE A 117 1.17 0.38 -7.85
N ILE A 118 -0.11 0.02 -7.68
CA ILE A 118 -0.64 -1.24 -8.22
C ILE A 118 -0.43 -1.31 -9.73
N GLU A 119 -0.68 -0.22 -10.45
CA GLU A 119 -0.54 -0.18 -11.91
C GLU A 119 0.92 -0.26 -12.37
N ILE A 120 1.81 0.51 -11.75
CA ILE A 120 3.25 0.51 -12.05
C ILE A 120 3.85 -0.86 -11.77
N ASP A 121 3.67 -1.37 -10.55
CA ASP A 121 4.28 -2.63 -10.14
C ASP A 121 3.77 -3.77 -11.03
N ALA A 122 2.49 -3.73 -11.44
CA ALA A 122 1.89 -4.74 -12.32
C ALA A 122 2.49 -4.77 -13.74
N ASP A 123 2.94 -3.63 -14.27
CA ASP A 123 3.54 -3.56 -15.61
C ASP A 123 5.03 -3.99 -15.63
N GLU A 124 5.73 -3.84 -14.50
CA GLU A 124 7.15 -4.22 -14.34
C GLU A 124 7.37 -5.71 -13.99
N LEU A 125 6.31 -6.49 -13.80
CA LEU A 125 6.40 -7.90 -13.39
C LEU A 125 7.08 -8.81 -14.42
N GLU A 126 8.18 -9.48 -14.04
CA GLU A 126 8.83 -10.56 -14.81
C GLU A 126 7.86 -11.70 -15.15
N GLU A 127 7.03 -12.08 -14.18
CA GLU A 127 5.90 -12.99 -14.34
C GLU A 127 4.65 -12.37 -13.72
N TYR A 128 3.47 -12.56 -14.30
CA TYR A 128 2.20 -12.07 -13.77
C TYR A 128 1.08 -13.10 -13.92
N ILE A 129 0.01 -12.94 -13.13
CA ILE A 129 -1.28 -13.59 -13.35
C ILE A 129 -2.30 -12.56 -13.83
N LEU A 130 -3.36 -13.00 -14.50
CA LEU A 130 -4.46 -12.14 -14.94
C LEU A 130 -5.68 -12.30 -14.02
N GLY A 131 -6.29 -11.20 -13.58
CA GLY A 131 -7.48 -11.28 -12.74
C GLY A 131 -8.26 -9.97 -12.60
N VAL A 132 -9.39 -10.07 -11.91
CA VAL A 132 -10.26 -8.96 -11.50
C VAL A 132 -10.77 -9.24 -10.08
N GLY A 133 -10.48 -8.34 -9.13
CA GLY A 133 -10.77 -8.56 -7.72
C GLY A 133 -10.13 -9.87 -7.22
N THR A 134 -10.96 -10.77 -6.70
CA THR A 134 -10.55 -12.08 -6.18
C THR A 134 -10.67 -13.22 -7.19
N ILE A 135 -10.93 -12.92 -8.48
CA ILE A 135 -11.12 -13.91 -9.54
C ILE A 135 -9.94 -13.84 -10.51
N TYR A 136 -9.29 -14.98 -10.73
CA TYR A 136 -8.07 -15.11 -11.54
C TYR A 136 -8.31 -16.05 -12.71
N LEU A 137 -7.70 -15.76 -13.86
CA LEU A 137 -7.70 -16.67 -15.00
C LEU A 137 -6.88 -17.92 -14.64
N LYS A 138 -7.55 -19.07 -14.59
CA LYS A 138 -6.94 -20.37 -14.26
C LYS A 138 -6.46 -21.07 -15.52
N ASP A 139 -7.33 -21.15 -16.54
CA ASP A 139 -6.98 -21.81 -17.79
C ASP A 139 -7.86 -21.38 -18.95
N TYR A 140 -7.47 -21.77 -20.17
CA TYR A 140 -8.22 -21.57 -21.41
C TYR A 140 -7.71 -22.52 -22.49
N GLN A 141 -8.55 -22.82 -23.47
CA GLN A 141 -8.20 -23.58 -24.66
C GLN A 141 -7.80 -22.65 -25.81
N ILE A 142 -6.97 -23.15 -26.73
CA ILE A 142 -6.51 -22.43 -27.91
C ILE A 142 -7.16 -23.08 -29.13
N ILE A 143 -7.83 -22.27 -29.96
CA ILE A 143 -8.32 -22.67 -31.28
C ILE A 143 -7.13 -22.64 -32.25
N GLU A 144 -7.12 -23.57 -33.22
CA GLU A 144 -6.15 -23.59 -34.32
C GLU A 144 -5.95 -22.17 -34.90
N GLY A 145 -4.69 -21.70 -34.92
CA GLY A 145 -4.36 -20.31 -35.30
C GLY A 145 -3.99 -19.36 -34.16
N LYS A 146 -3.72 -19.88 -32.95
CA LYS A 146 -3.17 -19.16 -31.76
C LYS A 146 -4.14 -18.21 -31.05
N ARG A 147 -5.45 -18.30 -31.28
CA ARG A 147 -6.46 -17.52 -30.55
C ARG A 147 -7.04 -18.34 -29.41
N ALA A 148 -7.27 -17.71 -28.26
CA ALA A 148 -7.99 -18.37 -27.18
C ALA A 148 -9.45 -18.58 -27.58
N ASP A 149 -10.00 -19.74 -27.24
CA ASP A 149 -11.42 -20.03 -27.40
C ASP A 149 -12.24 -19.20 -26.40
N PRO A 150 -13.11 -18.28 -26.87
CA PRO A 150 -13.90 -17.42 -25.99
C PRO A 150 -14.75 -18.16 -24.96
N ASP A 151 -15.15 -19.41 -25.24
CA ASP A 151 -16.05 -20.18 -24.38
C ASP A 151 -15.29 -21.11 -23.41
N SER A 152 -13.96 -21.12 -23.49
CA SER A 152 -13.10 -22.04 -22.73
C SER A 152 -12.47 -21.45 -21.47
N TYR A 153 -12.72 -20.17 -21.17
CA TYR A 153 -12.07 -19.50 -20.04
C TYR A 153 -12.52 -20.08 -18.71
N ILE A 154 -11.56 -20.62 -17.95
CA ILE A 154 -11.78 -21.10 -16.61
C ILE A 154 -11.17 -20.09 -15.65
N PHE A 155 -11.97 -19.61 -14.71
CA PHE A 155 -11.53 -18.74 -13.63
C PHE A 155 -11.44 -19.50 -12.30
N THR A 156 -10.71 -18.93 -11.36
CA THR A 156 -10.58 -19.47 -10.00
C THR A 156 -10.46 -18.35 -8.98
N GLN A 157 -10.94 -18.58 -7.76
CA GLN A 157 -10.64 -17.73 -6.61
C GLN A 157 -9.35 -18.16 -5.88
N ASP A 158 -8.83 -19.35 -6.20
CA ASP A 158 -7.58 -19.85 -5.65
C ASP A 158 -6.40 -19.31 -6.46
N ARG A 159 -5.79 -18.23 -5.97
CA ARG A 159 -4.67 -17.55 -6.62
C ARG A 159 -3.49 -18.47 -6.93
N SER A 160 -3.27 -19.51 -6.12
CA SER A 160 -2.17 -20.46 -6.35
C SER A 160 -2.37 -21.29 -7.62
N LYS A 161 -3.62 -21.45 -8.06
CA LYS A 161 -4.01 -22.16 -9.28
C LYS A 161 -4.10 -21.26 -10.51
N ALA A 162 -3.87 -19.95 -10.36
CA ALA A 162 -3.95 -19.02 -11.48
C ALA A 162 -2.86 -19.28 -12.53
N LYS A 163 -3.20 -19.07 -13.80
CA LYS A 163 -2.25 -19.19 -14.91
C LYS A 163 -1.21 -18.07 -14.81
N ARG A 164 0.06 -18.44 -14.90
CA ARG A 164 1.19 -17.52 -14.92
C ARG A 164 1.59 -17.19 -16.34
N PHE A 165 1.90 -15.93 -16.58
CA PHE A 165 2.36 -15.38 -17.84
C PHE A 165 3.72 -14.71 -17.62
N LYS A 166 4.63 -14.81 -18.59
CA LYS A 166 5.84 -14.00 -18.62
C LYS A 166 5.52 -12.55 -19.00
N GLN A 167 6.34 -11.59 -18.57
CA GLN A 167 6.18 -10.15 -18.82
C GLN A 167 5.85 -9.82 -20.28
N ASP A 168 6.53 -10.50 -21.20
CA ASP A 168 6.48 -10.32 -22.64
C ASP A 168 5.45 -11.21 -23.35
N SER A 169 4.67 -12.02 -22.62
CA SER A 169 3.70 -12.95 -23.19
C SER A 169 2.69 -12.24 -24.11
N THR A 170 2.74 -12.56 -25.40
CA THR A 170 1.78 -12.05 -26.40
C THR A 170 0.37 -12.52 -26.09
N GLN A 171 0.21 -13.78 -25.66
CA GLN A 171 -1.08 -14.36 -25.26
C GLN A 171 -1.63 -13.67 -24.02
N GLY A 172 -0.81 -13.46 -22.98
CA GLY A 172 -1.23 -12.73 -21.79
C GLY A 172 -1.65 -11.29 -22.11
N ARG A 173 -0.96 -10.61 -23.03
CA ARG A 173 -1.35 -9.29 -23.54
C ARG A 173 -2.70 -9.30 -24.25
N GLN A 174 -2.92 -10.26 -25.15
CA GLN A 174 -4.19 -10.39 -25.87
C GLN A 174 -5.36 -10.66 -24.92
N LEU A 175 -5.18 -11.57 -23.96
CA LEU A 175 -6.19 -11.90 -22.95
C LEU A 175 -6.47 -10.73 -22.01
N LYS A 176 -5.44 -9.99 -21.56
CA LYS A 176 -5.58 -8.76 -20.79
C LYS A 176 -6.50 -7.77 -21.51
N MET A 177 -6.25 -7.52 -22.80
CA MET A 177 -7.02 -6.58 -23.61
C MET A 177 -8.45 -7.06 -23.86
N TYR A 178 -8.61 -8.31 -24.32
CA TYR A 178 -9.90 -8.86 -24.71
C TYR A 178 -10.86 -8.99 -23.51
N LEU A 179 -10.36 -9.52 -22.38
CA LEU A 179 -11.15 -9.76 -21.17
C LEU A 179 -11.11 -8.58 -20.18
N ARG A 180 -10.36 -7.51 -20.48
CA ARG A 180 -10.14 -6.34 -19.61
C ARG A 180 -9.63 -6.73 -18.21
N LEU A 181 -8.78 -7.75 -18.14
CA LEU A 181 -8.18 -8.23 -16.88
C LEU A 181 -6.98 -7.36 -16.48
N LYS A 182 -6.60 -7.41 -15.20
CA LYS A 182 -5.41 -6.73 -14.67
C LYS A 182 -4.26 -7.71 -14.50
N LYS A 183 -3.03 -7.23 -14.72
CA LYS A 183 -1.82 -7.95 -14.32
C LYS A 183 -1.70 -7.91 -12.80
N MET A 184 -1.32 -9.01 -12.18
CA MET A 184 -1.14 -9.12 -10.73
C MET A 184 0.09 -9.98 -10.41
N GLU A 185 0.74 -9.73 -9.29
CA GLU A 185 1.94 -10.49 -8.88
C GLU A 185 1.67 -12.00 -8.70
N PRO A 186 2.60 -12.89 -9.10
CA PRO A 186 2.50 -14.33 -8.86
C PRO A 186 2.99 -14.79 -7.48
N ARG A 187 3.68 -13.94 -6.69
CA ARG A 187 4.37 -14.26 -5.42
C ARG A 187 4.41 -13.08 -4.44
N ASP A 188 4.73 -13.37 -3.18
CA ASP A 188 4.89 -12.42 -2.07
C ASP A 188 6.23 -11.64 -2.12
N GLU A 189 6.09 -10.35 -2.47
CA GLU A 189 6.85 -9.11 -2.21
C GLU A 189 8.39 -9.08 -2.03
N TYR A 190 9.06 -8.28 -2.87
CA TYR A 190 10.34 -7.59 -2.57
C TYR A 190 10.24 -6.11 -2.99
N ILE A 191 10.74 -5.18 -2.16
CA ILE A 191 10.66 -3.71 -2.40
C ILE A 191 12.01 -3.02 -2.12
N LYS A 192 12.37 -2.02 -2.95
CA LYS A 192 13.52 -1.09 -2.78
C LYS A 192 13.05 0.32 -2.39
N PHE A 193 13.87 1.07 -1.64
CA PHE A 193 13.54 2.39 -1.08
C PHE A 193 14.50 3.51 -1.52
N ILE A 194 14.00 4.75 -1.49
CA ILE A 194 14.75 6.01 -1.57
C ILE A 194 14.38 6.85 -0.35
N ASP A 195 15.38 7.45 0.31
CA ASP A 195 15.21 8.23 1.53
C ASP A 195 14.46 9.56 1.32
N ILE A 196 13.81 10.04 2.38
CA ILE A 196 13.16 11.36 2.46
C ILE A 196 13.71 12.10 3.66
N TRP A 197 14.22 13.29 3.44
CA TRP A 197 14.65 14.20 4.49
C TRP A 197 13.57 15.26 4.72
N PHE A 198 13.37 15.63 5.98
CA PHE A 198 12.56 16.79 6.37
C PHE A 198 13.55 17.86 6.82
N ASP A 199 13.53 19.01 6.14
CA ASP A 199 14.28 20.21 6.51
C ASP A 199 13.73 20.84 7.80
#